data_AF-A0A2E8RAB8-F1
#
_entry.id   AF-A0A2E8RAB8-F1
#
_cell.length_a   1.000
_cell.length_b   1.000
_cell.length_c   1.000
_cell.angle_alpha   90.00
_cell.angle_beta   90.00
_cell.angle_gamma   90.00
#
_symmetry.space_group_name_H-M   'P 1'
#
loop_
_entity.id
_entity.type
_entity.pdbx_description
1 polymer ?
#
loop_
_entity_poly.entity_id
_entity_poly.type
_entity_poly.pdbx_seq_one_letter_code
_entity_poly.pdbx_strand_id
1 'polypeptide(L)'
;MANIGCCAEILKCHTSEDGRSNIITLGQQRFRILEITRETPSTANIDGDKGIGIVMAAKAMDIAVEKAEKVGMGVVTIHNSRHLGMASYHALRATEKDMIGMCMTSCPPSVLPTWGAEPLLGTNPIAVAAPGLNEGPFVFDAAMSAVAGNKLGLARRNETQLLGGWVADAEGNPIMNEVDPPPPGYEGGASSYLLPVGGTRELGSHKGYGFMCVVDILGGIMSGGGYGINPGRPNFGHYVAAYNIEAFMDTGEFKETLDEFLTMLKTSKPAPGHDRVMYPGLPEVEEYQIRSEDGIPLHYEVVEWFQDICAELSIPMNWRK
;
A
#
# COMPACT_ATOMS: atom_id res chain seq x y z
N MET A 1 5.29 4.59 -7.37
CA MET A 1 4.03 5.35 -7.55
C MET A 1 3.31 5.18 -8.91
N ALA A 2 3.96 4.85 -10.04
CA ALA A 2 3.27 4.87 -11.36
C ALA A 2 2.22 3.78 -11.65
N ASN A 3 2.39 2.52 -11.21
CA ASN A 3 1.55 1.44 -11.77
C ASN A 3 0.18 1.24 -11.11
N ILE A 4 -0.13 1.94 -10.02
CA ILE A 4 -1.41 1.77 -9.30
C ILE A 4 -2.17 3.09 -9.13
N GLY A 5 -1.47 4.23 -9.07
CA GLY A 5 -2.09 5.55 -8.93
C GLY A 5 -3.07 5.88 -10.06
N CYS A 6 -2.75 5.53 -11.31
CA CYS A 6 -3.65 5.80 -12.46
C CYS A 6 -4.98 5.05 -12.40
N CYS A 7 -5.06 3.87 -11.78
CA CYS A 7 -6.32 3.14 -11.69
C CYS A 7 -7.31 3.81 -10.73
N ALA A 8 -6.84 4.62 -9.77
CA ALA A 8 -7.70 5.23 -8.76
C ALA A 8 -8.41 6.50 -9.26
N GLU A 9 -7.78 7.28 -10.16
CA GLU A 9 -8.42 8.46 -10.78
C GLU A 9 -9.52 8.12 -11.80
N ILE A 10 -9.53 6.89 -12.35
CA ILE A 10 -10.48 6.48 -13.39
C ILE A 10 -11.88 6.14 -12.81
N LEU A 11 -12.00 5.89 -11.50
CA LEU A 11 -13.26 5.47 -10.87
C LEU A 11 -13.93 6.62 -10.11
N LYS A 12 -14.49 7.60 -10.83
CA LYS A 12 -15.45 8.56 -10.23
C LYS A 12 -16.75 7.82 -9.90
N CYS A 13 -16.94 7.48 -8.62
CA CYS A 13 -18.21 6.95 -8.12
C CYS A 13 -19.24 8.09 -8.02
N HIS A 14 -20.33 8.00 -8.79
CA HIS A 14 -21.49 8.86 -8.60
C HIS A 14 -22.26 8.43 -7.34
N THR A 15 -22.47 9.35 -6.40
CA THR A 15 -23.35 9.19 -5.23
C THR A 15 -24.81 9.36 -5.66
N SER A 16 -25.71 8.50 -5.17
CA SER A 16 -27.16 8.74 -5.28
C SER A 16 -27.65 9.72 -4.20
N GLU A 17 -28.71 10.46 -4.51
CA GLU A 17 -29.30 11.53 -3.68
C GLU A 17 -29.85 11.07 -2.31
N ASP A 18 -29.90 9.77 -2.02
CA ASP A 18 -30.49 9.21 -0.79
C ASP A 18 -29.48 8.85 0.32
N GLY A 19 -28.16 9.03 0.06
CA GLY A 19 -27.10 8.95 1.06
C GLY A 19 -26.92 7.59 1.76
N ARG A 20 -27.59 6.51 1.31
CA ARG A 20 -27.61 5.23 2.03
C ARG A 20 -27.28 3.99 1.17
N SER A 21 -27.07 4.12 -0.14
CA SER A 21 -26.66 2.99 -0.98
C SER A 21 -26.03 3.37 -2.33
N ASN A 22 -24.73 3.13 -2.51
CA ASN A 22 -23.92 3.38 -3.73
C ASN A 22 -23.50 2.13 -4.56
N ILE A 23 -24.38 1.52 -5.36
CA ILE A 23 -24.03 0.31 -6.15
C ILE A 23 -22.98 0.66 -7.20
N ILE A 24 -21.89 -0.11 -7.29
CA ILE A 24 -20.94 -0.04 -8.41
C ILE A 24 -21.18 -1.26 -9.31
N THR A 25 -21.34 -1.03 -10.61
CA THR A 25 -21.54 -2.10 -11.60
C THR A 25 -20.36 -2.14 -12.55
N LEU A 26 -19.65 -3.27 -12.64
CA LEU A 26 -18.68 -3.58 -13.70
C LEU A 26 -19.21 -4.80 -14.47
N GLY A 27 -19.72 -4.59 -15.68
CA GLY A 27 -20.34 -5.65 -16.49
C GLY A 27 -21.59 -6.25 -15.81
N GLN A 28 -21.63 -7.59 -15.67
CA GLN A 28 -22.73 -8.29 -14.98
C GLN A 28 -22.54 -8.43 -13.46
N GLN A 29 -21.41 -7.97 -12.89
CA GLN A 29 -21.16 -8.06 -11.46
C GLN A 29 -21.74 -6.83 -10.73
N ARG A 30 -22.67 -7.09 -9.81
CA ARG A 30 -23.19 -6.10 -8.85
C ARG A 30 -22.35 -6.19 -7.59
N PHE A 31 -21.59 -5.14 -7.27
CA PHE A 31 -20.92 -5.03 -5.99
C PHE A 31 -21.91 -4.42 -4.98
N ARG A 32 -22.17 -5.13 -3.87
CA ARG A 32 -22.92 -4.56 -2.76
C ARG A 32 -22.07 -3.47 -2.12
N ILE A 33 -22.72 -2.42 -1.68
CA ILE A 33 -22.05 -1.30 -1.03
C ILE A 33 -21.58 -1.75 0.33
N LEU A 34 -20.29 -1.55 0.58
CA LEU A 34 -19.67 -1.17 1.85
C LEU A 34 -20.66 -1.20 3.02
N GLU A 35 -20.73 -2.33 3.72
CA GLU A 35 -21.64 -2.53 4.85
C GLU A 35 -20.89 -2.23 6.15
N ILE A 36 -21.29 -1.19 6.88
CA ILE A 36 -20.75 -0.91 8.20
C ILE A 36 -21.35 -1.91 9.20
N THR A 37 -20.53 -2.84 9.67
CA THR A 37 -20.95 -3.90 10.59
C THR A 37 -20.88 -3.47 12.06
N ARG A 38 -20.02 -2.49 12.37
CA ARG A 38 -19.88 -1.88 13.70
C ARG A 38 -19.50 -0.42 13.57
N GLU A 39 -20.00 0.43 14.46
CA GLU A 39 -19.70 1.85 14.43
C GLU A 39 -19.68 2.45 15.84
N THR A 40 -18.72 3.35 16.08
CA THR A 40 -18.65 4.25 17.22
C THR A 40 -18.29 5.67 16.71
N PRO A 41 -18.24 6.70 17.57
CA PRO A 41 -17.86 8.04 17.15
C PRO A 41 -16.49 8.12 16.46
N SER A 42 -15.49 7.36 16.94
CA SER A 42 -14.12 7.35 16.39
C SER A 42 -13.78 6.12 15.56
N THR A 43 -14.66 5.11 15.49
CA THR A 43 -14.35 3.86 14.77
C THR A 43 -15.47 3.36 13.86
N ALA A 44 -15.10 2.60 12.83
CA ALA A 44 -16.04 1.74 12.08
C ALA A 44 -15.37 0.43 11.64
N ASN A 45 -16.18 -0.63 11.49
CA ASN A 45 -15.77 -1.87 10.85
C ASN A 45 -16.67 -2.14 9.64
N ILE A 46 -16.07 -2.57 8.53
CA ILE A 46 -16.75 -2.69 7.24
C ILE A 46 -16.59 -4.11 6.68
N ASP A 47 -17.69 -4.70 6.22
CA ASP A 47 -17.65 -5.86 5.33
C ASP A 47 -17.48 -5.38 3.88
N GLY A 48 -16.41 -5.85 3.25
CA GLY A 48 -16.02 -5.47 1.91
C GLY A 48 -16.78 -6.19 0.79
N ASP A 49 -17.59 -7.21 1.09
CA ASP A 49 -18.31 -8.06 0.13
C ASP A 49 -17.45 -8.53 -1.07
N LYS A 50 -16.20 -8.90 -0.79
CA LYS A 50 -15.19 -9.29 -1.79
C LYS A 50 -14.91 -8.20 -2.85
N GLY A 51 -15.24 -6.95 -2.53
CA GLY A 51 -15.06 -5.78 -3.38
C GLY A 51 -13.59 -5.40 -3.60
N ILE A 52 -13.36 -4.53 -4.58
CA ILE A 52 -12.03 -4.07 -4.98
C ILE A 52 -11.45 -3.18 -3.88
N GLY A 53 -10.33 -3.59 -3.27
CA GLY A 53 -9.73 -2.89 -2.14
C GLY A 53 -9.37 -1.43 -2.44
N ILE A 54 -8.98 -1.12 -3.68
CA ILE A 54 -8.65 0.26 -4.12
C ILE A 54 -9.85 1.19 -3.90
N VAL A 55 -11.07 0.71 -4.15
CA VAL A 55 -12.29 1.51 -3.96
C VAL A 55 -12.69 1.52 -2.49
N MET A 56 -12.60 0.37 -1.83
CA MET A 56 -13.08 0.21 -0.45
C MET A 56 -12.21 0.97 0.56
N ALA A 57 -10.89 0.90 0.43
CA ALA A 57 -9.95 1.56 1.34
C ALA A 57 -9.98 3.09 1.19
N ALA A 58 -10.21 3.62 -0.02
CA ALA A 58 -10.37 5.05 -0.25
C ALA A 58 -11.60 5.59 0.48
N LYS A 59 -12.75 4.92 0.30
CA LYS A 59 -14.00 5.26 1.01
C LYS A 59 -13.87 5.10 2.53
N ALA A 60 -13.18 4.05 2.98
CA ALA A 60 -12.93 3.85 4.40
C ALA A 60 -12.05 4.96 5.00
N MET A 61 -11.06 5.47 4.24
CA MET A 61 -10.27 6.62 4.68
C MET A 61 -11.14 7.87 4.77
N ASP A 62 -12.02 8.11 3.80
CA ASP A 62 -12.94 9.26 3.85
C ASP A 62 -13.81 9.22 5.12
N ILE A 63 -14.33 8.03 5.48
CA ILE A 63 -15.05 7.83 6.75
C ILE A 63 -14.15 8.06 7.97
N ALA A 64 -12.89 7.62 7.92
CA ALA A 64 -11.93 7.86 8.99
C ALA A 64 -11.67 9.36 9.18
N VAL A 65 -11.49 10.11 8.10
CA VAL A 65 -11.32 11.57 8.11
C VAL A 65 -12.55 12.26 8.69
N GLU A 66 -13.76 11.93 8.23
CA GLU A 66 -15.01 12.49 8.77
C GLU A 66 -15.20 12.24 10.27
N LYS A 67 -14.70 11.10 10.78
CA LYS A 67 -14.70 10.79 12.21
C LYS A 67 -13.62 11.57 12.96
N ALA A 68 -12.42 11.66 12.40
CA ALA A 68 -11.31 12.41 12.97
C ALA A 68 -11.62 13.90 13.10
N GLU A 69 -12.34 14.49 12.13
CA GLU A 69 -12.82 15.88 12.21
C GLU A 69 -13.67 16.13 13.46
N LYS A 70 -14.47 15.14 13.88
CA LYS A 70 -15.43 15.29 14.99
C LYS A 70 -14.82 15.03 16.36
N VAL A 71 -13.92 14.05 16.45
CA VAL A 71 -13.44 13.54 17.76
C VAL A 71 -11.91 13.39 17.84
N GLY A 72 -11.17 13.94 16.89
CA GLY A 72 -9.71 13.98 16.88
C GLY A 72 -9.02 12.79 16.20
N MET A 73 -9.67 11.63 16.15
CA MET A 73 -9.14 10.43 15.47
C MET A 73 -10.28 9.58 14.90
N GLY A 74 -10.06 9.05 13.71
CA GLY A 74 -10.94 8.08 13.08
C GLY A 74 -10.16 6.83 12.68
N VAL A 75 -10.70 5.65 12.99
CA VAL A 75 -10.11 4.37 12.61
C VAL A 75 -11.16 3.51 11.93
N VAL A 76 -10.83 2.97 10.76
CA VAL A 76 -11.74 2.12 10.00
C VAL A 76 -11.04 0.82 9.61
N THR A 77 -11.66 -0.30 9.93
CA THR A 77 -11.20 -1.63 9.51
C THR A 77 -12.10 -2.22 8.46
N ILE A 78 -11.54 -3.01 7.55
CA ILE A 78 -12.26 -3.64 6.45
C ILE A 78 -11.89 -5.12 6.43
N HIS A 79 -12.89 -6.00 6.51
CA HIS A 79 -12.71 -7.44 6.25
C HIS A 79 -13.40 -7.85 4.96
N ASN A 80 -13.15 -9.07 4.48
CA ASN A 80 -13.78 -9.58 3.26
C ASN A 80 -13.55 -8.68 2.05
N SER A 81 -12.32 -8.19 1.87
CA SER A 81 -11.93 -7.30 0.77
C SER A 81 -10.96 -7.99 -0.19
N ARG A 82 -10.48 -7.24 -1.19
CA ARG A 82 -9.42 -7.63 -2.14
C ARG A 82 -8.25 -6.65 -2.07
N HIS A 83 -7.26 -6.85 -2.94
CA HIS A 83 -6.05 -6.04 -3.02
C HIS A 83 -6.37 -4.54 -3.06
N LEU A 84 -5.74 -3.74 -2.18
CA LEU A 84 -5.98 -2.31 -2.06
C LEU A 84 -5.07 -1.43 -2.92
N GLY A 85 -4.13 -2.03 -3.63
CA GLY A 85 -3.21 -1.28 -4.47
C GLY A 85 -2.07 -0.66 -3.66
N MET A 86 -1.80 0.62 -3.92
CA MET A 86 -0.78 1.40 -3.23
C MET A 86 -1.34 1.92 -1.90
N ALA A 87 -0.74 1.53 -0.77
CA ALA A 87 -1.27 1.90 0.54
C ALA A 87 -1.19 3.42 0.78
N SER A 88 -0.13 4.09 0.29
CA SER A 88 -0.02 5.55 0.38
C SER A 88 -1.11 6.31 -0.34
N TYR A 89 -1.72 5.76 -1.41
CA TYR A 89 -2.84 6.43 -2.07
C TYR A 89 -3.97 6.70 -1.07
N HIS A 90 -4.28 5.74 -0.22
CA HIS A 90 -5.32 5.90 0.81
C HIS A 90 -4.84 6.80 1.93
N ALA A 91 -3.60 6.66 2.40
CA ALA A 91 -3.03 7.51 3.44
C ALA A 91 -3.01 9.00 3.04
N LEU A 92 -2.65 9.30 1.79
CA LEU A 92 -2.57 10.67 1.26
C LEU A 92 -3.91 11.41 1.26
N ARG A 93 -5.05 10.70 1.17
CA ARG A 93 -6.38 11.31 1.21
C ARG A 93 -6.63 12.11 2.50
N ALA A 94 -6.08 11.66 3.62
CA ALA A 94 -6.18 12.40 4.89
C ALA A 94 -5.43 13.74 4.84
N THR A 95 -4.33 13.81 4.09
CA THR A 95 -3.52 15.03 3.97
C THR A 95 -4.24 16.15 3.24
N GLU A 96 -5.22 15.83 2.38
CA GLU A 96 -6.10 16.81 1.72
C GLU A 96 -6.99 17.59 2.71
N LYS A 97 -7.12 17.09 3.94
CA LYS A 97 -7.90 17.69 5.04
C LYS A 97 -7.02 18.10 6.22
N ASP A 98 -5.72 18.30 5.99
CA ASP A 98 -4.76 18.66 7.03
C ASP A 98 -4.71 17.65 8.18
N MET A 99 -4.80 16.36 7.83
CA MET A 99 -4.71 15.25 8.78
C MET A 99 -3.56 14.31 8.42
N ILE A 100 -3.06 13.61 9.44
CA ILE A 100 -2.14 12.48 9.22
C ILE A 100 -2.98 11.26 8.84
N GLY A 101 -2.59 10.58 7.77
CA GLY A 101 -3.24 9.36 7.30
C GLY A 101 -2.36 8.14 7.52
N MET A 102 -2.96 7.02 7.89
CA MET A 102 -2.30 5.72 7.99
C MET A 102 -3.11 4.65 7.25
N CYS A 103 -2.44 3.77 6.52
CA CYS A 103 -3.06 2.62 5.86
C CYS A 103 -2.19 1.37 6.04
N MET A 104 -2.82 0.24 6.35
CA MET A 104 -2.17 -1.06 6.40
C MET A 104 -3.06 -2.12 5.75
N THR A 105 -2.44 -3.19 5.23
CA THR A 105 -3.20 -4.34 4.71
C THR A 105 -2.53 -5.67 5.02
N SER A 106 -3.30 -6.58 5.62
CA SER A 106 -2.98 -7.99 5.74
C SER A 106 -3.13 -8.66 4.37
N CYS A 107 -2.12 -9.41 3.95
CA CYS A 107 -2.04 -10.02 2.62
C CYS A 107 -1.92 -11.56 2.70
N PRO A 108 -2.21 -12.29 1.61
CA PRO A 108 -1.93 -13.72 1.52
C PRO A 108 -0.44 -14.05 1.79
N PRO A 109 -0.13 -15.24 2.30
CA PRO A 109 1.21 -15.59 2.77
C PRO A 109 2.21 -15.68 1.61
N SER A 110 3.36 -15.04 1.78
CA SER A 110 4.50 -15.08 0.84
C SER A 110 5.85 -14.87 1.52
N VAL A 111 5.85 -14.52 2.80
CA VAL A 111 7.04 -14.12 3.58
C VAL A 111 7.26 -15.09 4.74
N LEU A 112 8.52 -15.46 4.97
CA LEU A 112 8.93 -16.24 6.14
C LEU A 112 8.92 -15.38 7.42
N PRO A 113 8.46 -15.93 8.55
CA PRO A 113 8.86 -15.42 9.86
C PRO A 113 10.38 -15.48 10.01
N THR A 114 10.97 -14.63 10.86
CA THR A 114 12.38 -14.77 11.22
C THR A 114 12.64 -16.17 11.81
N TRP A 115 13.60 -16.91 11.24
CA TRP A 115 13.91 -18.32 11.54
C TRP A 115 12.83 -19.34 11.13
N GLY A 116 11.79 -18.93 10.41
CA GLY A 116 10.82 -19.84 9.81
C GLY A 116 11.31 -20.38 8.46
N ALA A 117 10.75 -21.52 8.05
CA ALA A 117 10.97 -22.13 6.73
C ALA A 117 9.66 -22.29 5.93
N GLU A 118 8.56 -21.77 6.47
CA GLU A 118 7.24 -21.78 5.84
C GLU A 118 6.70 -20.35 5.73
N PRO A 119 6.10 -19.97 4.59
CA PRO A 119 5.54 -18.64 4.42
C PRO A 119 4.24 -18.53 5.22
N LEU A 120 4.24 -17.70 6.26
CA LEU A 120 3.09 -17.52 7.15
C LEU A 120 2.48 -16.11 7.07
N LEU A 121 3.21 -15.15 6.51
CA LEU A 121 2.86 -13.74 6.51
C LEU A 121 2.80 -13.22 5.08
N GLY A 122 1.92 -12.25 4.85
CA GLY A 122 1.98 -11.46 3.63
C GLY A 122 3.10 -10.43 3.67
N THR A 123 3.28 -9.71 2.56
CA THR A 123 4.20 -8.56 2.50
C THR A 123 3.78 -7.41 3.42
N ASN A 124 2.52 -7.43 3.87
CA ASN A 124 1.93 -6.65 4.96
C ASN A 124 2.45 -5.20 5.02
N PRO A 125 2.13 -4.37 4.01
CA PRO A 125 2.64 -3.01 3.93
C PRO A 125 2.04 -2.09 4.99
N ILE A 126 2.81 -1.07 5.33
CA ILE A 126 2.42 0.07 6.17
C ILE A 126 2.66 1.34 5.36
N ALA A 127 1.64 2.19 5.30
CA ALA A 127 1.76 3.54 4.79
C ALA A 127 1.35 4.58 5.83
N VAL A 128 2.10 5.67 5.90
CA VAL A 128 1.82 6.84 6.74
C VAL A 128 2.10 8.09 5.91
N ALA A 129 1.16 9.03 5.89
CA ALA A 129 1.29 10.31 5.21
C ALA A 129 1.01 11.48 6.17
N ALA A 130 1.81 12.53 6.10
CA ALA A 130 1.63 13.75 6.89
C ALA A 130 1.79 15.00 6.01
N PRO A 131 0.90 16.00 6.12
CA PRO A 131 0.92 17.19 5.27
C PRO A 131 2.04 18.15 5.69
N GLY A 132 2.82 18.63 4.71
CA GLY A 132 3.76 19.75 4.87
C GLY A 132 3.11 21.11 4.59
N LEU A 133 3.87 22.20 4.74
CA LEU A 133 3.42 23.55 4.39
C LEU A 133 3.82 23.88 2.94
N ASN A 134 5.12 23.92 2.68
CA ASN A 134 5.75 24.22 1.39
C ASN A 134 6.42 22.99 0.79
N GLU A 135 6.94 22.10 1.64
CA GLU A 135 7.44 20.79 1.18
C GLU A 135 6.26 19.89 0.78
N GLY A 136 6.51 18.96 -0.15
CA GLY A 136 5.56 17.89 -0.42
C GLY A 136 5.33 17.04 0.84
N PRO A 137 4.18 16.33 0.94
CA PRO A 137 3.87 15.55 2.14
C PRO A 137 4.95 14.52 2.44
N PHE A 138 5.20 14.27 3.73
CA PHE A 138 5.94 13.08 4.12
C PHE A 138 5.09 11.86 3.77
N VAL A 139 5.67 10.88 3.08
CA VAL A 139 4.98 9.62 2.73
C VAL A 139 5.92 8.44 2.94
N PHE A 140 5.68 7.69 4.00
CA PHE A 140 6.23 6.35 4.13
C PHE A 140 5.25 5.35 3.51
N ASP A 141 5.71 4.50 2.59
CA ASP A 141 4.92 3.39 2.01
C ASP A 141 5.85 2.23 1.70
N ALA A 142 5.79 1.18 2.51
CA ALA A 142 6.67 0.04 2.35
C ALA A 142 5.96 -1.26 2.71
N ALA A 143 6.19 -2.28 1.88
CA ALA A 143 6.08 -3.66 2.34
C ALA A 143 7.10 -3.90 3.46
N MET A 144 6.72 -4.70 4.45
CA MET A 144 7.64 -5.06 5.53
C MET A 144 8.60 -6.18 5.12
N SER A 145 8.43 -6.77 3.93
CA SER A 145 9.39 -7.68 3.32
C SER A 145 10.60 -6.91 2.77
N ALA A 146 11.75 -7.56 2.68
CA ALA A 146 12.98 -6.99 2.14
C ALA A 146 12.80 -6.50 0.69
N VAL A 147 11.89 -7.14 -0.05
CA VAL A 147 11.50 -6.76 -1.41
C VAL A 147 10.00 -7.04 -1.62
N ALA A 148 9.35 -6.24 -2.47
CA ALA A 148 7.97 -6.51 -2.90
C ALA A 148 7.93 -7.69 -3.89
N GLY A 149 6.90 -8.56 -3.80
CA GLY A 149 6.75 -9.72 -4.68
C GLY A 149 6.81 -9.38 -6.17
N ASN A 150 6.12 -8.32 -6.60
CA ASN A 150 6.13 -7.85 -7.99
C ASN A 150 7.53 -7.49 -8.53
N LYS A 151 8.51 -7.17 -7.66
CA LYS A 151 9.88 -6.90 -8.10
C LYS A 151 10.60 -8.17 -8.57
N LEU A 152 10.20 -9.36 -8.11
CA LEU A 152 10.73 -10.62 -8.64
C LEU A 152 10.27 -10.80 -10.09
N GLY A 153 9.00 -10.51 -10.39
CA GLY A 153 8.49 -10.49 -11.76
C GLY A 153 9.14 -9.44 -12.65
N LEU A 154 9.42 -8.24 -12.11
CA LEU A 154 10.16 -7.21 -12.83
C LEU A 154 11.60 -7.64 -13.11
N ALA A 155 12.29 -8.25 -12.14
CA ALA A 155 13.64 -8.74 -12.32
C ALA A 155 13.72 -9.82 -13.40
N ARG A 156 12.73 -10.71 -13.48
CA ARG A 156 12.62 -11.69 -14.58
C ARG A 156 12.49 -11.01 -15.94
N ARG A 157 11.55 -10.06 -16.06
CA ARG A 157 11.30 -9.34 -17.32
C ARG A 157 12.50 -8.54 -17.81
N ASN A 158 13.28 -8.00 -16.87
CA ASN A 158 14.46 -7.21 -17.18
C ASN A 158 15.76 -8.04 -17.23
N GLU A 159 15.68 -9.36 -17.01
CA GLU A 159 16.85 -10.25 -16.95
C GLU A 159 17.92 -9.79 -15.94
N THR A 160 17.48 -9.28 -14.78
CA THR A 160 18.36 -8.77 -13.71
C THR A 160 18.35 -9.68 -12.49
N GLN A 161 19.47 -9.74 -11.77
CA GLN A 161 19.60 -10.51 -10.53
C GLN A 161 18.93 -9.81 -9.33
N LEU A 162 18.51 -10.62 -8.35
CA LEU A 162 18.04 -10.16 -7.05
C LEU A 162 19.22 -9.89 -6.12
N LEU A 163 19.10 -8.91 -5.23
CA LEU A 163 20.11 -8.64 -4.22
C LEU A 163 20.05 -9.66 -3.06
N GLY A 164 21.18 -9.83 -2.39
CA GLY A 164 21.26 -10.63 -1.18
C GLY A 164 20.33 -10.15 -0.07
N GLY A 165 19.72 -11.09 0.65
CA GLY A 165 18.80 -10.85 1.75
C GLY A 165 17.34 -10.61 1.33
N TRP A 166 17.03 -10.73 0.04
CA TRP A 166 15.65 -10.59 -0.46
C TRP A 166 14.82 -11.88 -0.33
N VAL A 167 15.46 -13.03 -0.53
CA VAL A 167 14.81 -14.33 -0.61
C VAL A 167 15.58 -15.39 0.20
N ALA A 168 14.89 -16.46 0.57
CA ALA A 168 15.45 -17.66 1.17
C ALA A 168 15.41 -18.86 0.23
N ASP A 169 16.23 -19.86 0.51
CA ASP A 169 16.16 -21.19 -0.12
C ASP A 169 14.93 -22.00 0.36
N ALA A 170 14.81 -23.24 -0.12
CA ALA A 170 13.68 -24.12 0.18
C ALA A 170 13.63 -24.54 1.66
N GLU A 171 14.77 -24.51 2.35
CA GLU A 171 14.94 -24.82 3.76
C GLU A 171 14.74 -23.58 4.67
N GLY A 172 14.49 -22.41 4.07
CA GLY A 172 14.27 -21.16 4.78
C GLY A 172 15.55 -20.40 5.16
N ASN A 173 16.72 -20.81 4.66
CA ASN A 173 17.96 -20.09 4.90
C ASN A 173 18.03 -18.84 4.01
N PRO A 174 18.31 -17.65 4.59
CA PRO A 174 18.51 -16.45 3.80
C PRO A 174 19.65 -16.56 2.79
N ILE A 175 19.37 -16.23 1.54
CA ILE A 175 20.38 -16.14 0.48
C ILE A 175 20.97 -14.73 0.52
N MET A 176 22.27 -14.62 0.85
CA MET A 176 22.93 -13.33 1.08
C MET A 176 23.81 -12.84 -0.08
N ASN A 177 23.85 -13.58 -1.18
CA ASN A 177 24.49 -13.21 -2.44
C ASN A 177 23.46 -12.87 -3.52
N GLU A 178 23.91 -12.29 -4.63
CA GLU A 178 23.06 -12.10 -5.80
C GLU A 178 22.64 -13.45 -6.39
N VAL A 179 21.37 -13.54 -6.80
CA VAL A 179 20.79 -14.75 -7.40
C VAL A 179 19.80 -14.39 -8.48
N ASP A 180 19.64 -15.31 -9.43
CA ASP A 180 18.61 -15.17 -10.45
C ASP A 180 17.22 -15.20 -9.82
N PRO A 181 16.26 -14.44 -10.35
CA PRO A 181 14.92 -14.45 -9.84
C PRO A 181 14.30 -15.85 -10.02
N PRO A 182 13.59 -16.36 -9.00
CA PRO A 182 12.97 -17.68 -9.01
C PRO A 182 11.91 -17.80 -10.11
N PRO A 183 11.64 -19.01 -10.64
CA PRO A 183 10.74 -19.20 -11.78
C PRO A 183 9.30 -18.72 -11.50
N PRO A 184 8.56 -18.23 -12.52
CA PRO A 184 7.17 -17.80 -12.37
C PRO A 184 6.25 -18.95 -11.95
N GLY A 185 5.35 -18.70 -11.00
CA GLY A 185 4.31 -19.66 -10.60
C GLY A 185 4.07 -19.78 -9.09
N TYR A 186 4.95 -19.21 -8.26
CA TYR A 186 4.91 -19.32 -6.80
C TYR A 186 5.43 -18.06 -6.11
N GLU A 187 4.79 -16.91 -6.34
CA GLU A 187 4.90 -15.81 -5.37
C GLU A 187 4.19 -16.28 -4.08
N GLY A 188 4.94 -16.93 -3.18
CA GLY A 188 4.42 -17.57 -1.96
C GLY A 188 4.36 -19.10 -1.96
N GLY A 189 5.15 -19.80 -2.78
CA GLY A 189 5.40 -21.23 -2.53
C GLY A 189 6.79 -21.70 -2.93
N ALA A 190 6.99 -23.01 -2.79
CA ALA A 190 8.18 -23.68 -2.26
C ALA A 190 9.56 -23.50 -2.95
N SER A 191 9.72 -22.55 -3.87
CA SER A 191 11.00 -22.32 -4.58
C SER A 191 11.63 -20.95 -4.31
N SER A 192 10.96 -20.06 -3.57
CA SER A 192 11.55 -18.81 -3.08
C SER A 192 10.62 -18.09 -2.13
N TYR A 193 11.00 -18.06 -0.85
CA TYR A 193 10.24 -17.34 0.15
C TYR A 193 10.83 -15.94 0.34
N LEU A 194 9.96 -14.93 0.40
CA LEU A 194 10.40 -13.57 0.70
C LEU A 194 10.89 -13.52 2.16
N LEU A 195 11.91 -12.72 2.40
CA LEU A 195 12.39 -12.44 3.75
C LEU A 195 11.80 -11.13 4.29
N PRO A 196 11.65 -10.99 5.62
CA PRO A 196 11.37 -9.70 6.24
C PRO A 196 12.49 -8.68 5.99
N VAL A 197 12.18 -7.39 6.07
CA VAL A 197 13.19 -6.33 5.97
C VAL A 197 14.31 -6.57 6.99
N GLY A 198 15.55 -6.55 6.50
CA GLY A 198 16.73 -6.97 7.24
C GLY A 198 17.24 -8.36 6.85
N GLY A 199 16.46 -9.24 6.22
CA GLY A 199 16.92 -10.54 5.72
C GLY A 199 17.22 -11.54 6.85
N THR A 200 18.33 -11.33 7.58
CA THR A 200 18.73 -12.13 8.74
C THR A 200 18.34 -11.47 10.06
N ARG A 201 18.38 -12.23 11.16
CA ARG A 201 18.05 -11.72 12.50
C ARG A 201 18.96 -10.56 12.92
N GLU A 202 20.25 -10.66 12.59
CA GLU A 202 21.34 -9.75 12.94
C GLU A 202 21.21 -8.42 12.20
N LEU A 203 20.76 -8.48 10.95
CA LEU A 203 20.51 -7.32 10.09
C LEU A 203 19.12 -6.70 10.30
N GLY A 204 18.28 -7.28 11.16
CA GLY A 204 17.02 -6.67 11.60
C GLY A 204 15.73 -7.34 11.15
N SER A 205 15.79 -8.55 10.56
CA SER A 205 14.61 -9.32 10.10
C SER A 205 13.45 -9.34 11.10
N HIS A 206 13.76 -9.56 12.38
CA HIS A 206 12.78 -9.59 13.48
C HIS A 206 11.96 -8.30 13.65
N LYS A 207 12.49 -7.14 13.23
CA LYS A 207 11.78 -5.85 13.27
C LYS A 207 10.72 -5.78 12.17
N GLY A 208 11.11 -6.13 10.94
CA GLY A 208 10.20 -6.25 9.81
C GLY A 208 9.10 -7.27 10.07
N TYR A 209 9.49 -8.44 10.55
CA TYR A 209 8.56 -9.48 11.00
C TYR A 209 7.60 -8.96 12.08
N GLY A 210 8.10 -8.26 13.09
CA GLY A 210 7.26 -7.65 14.12
C GLY A 210 6.21 -6.69 13.55
N PHE A 211 6.58 -5.83 12.59
CA PHE A 211 5.62 -4.96 11.92
C PHE A 211 4.62 -5.70 11.05
N MET A 212 4.99 -6.81 10.39
CA MET A 212 4.03 -7.66 9.69
C MET A 212 2.95 -8.20 10.62
N CYS A 213 3.34 -8.65 11.81
CA CYS A 213 2.39 -9.11 12.82
C CYS A 213 1.44 -8.00 13.27
N VAL A 214 1.95 -6.77 13.44
CA VAL A 214 1.10 -5.60 13.75
C VAL A 214 0.06 -5.39 12.66
N VAL A 215 0.45 -5.47 11.39
CA VAL A 215 -0.46 -5.32 10.25
C VAL A 215 -1.50 -6.43 10.21
N ASP A 216 -1.12 -7.69 10.45
CA ASP A 216 -2.09 -8.79 10.55
C ASP A 216 -3.06 -8.62 11.71
N ILE A 217 -2.58 -8.13 12.86
CA ILE A 217 -3.43 -7.86 14.02
C ILE A 217 -4.42 -6.73 13.71
N LEU A 218 -3.97 -5.60 13.17
CA LEU A 218 -4.80 -4.42 12.98
C LEU A 218 -5.67 -4.49 11.72
N GLY A 219 -5.13 -4.94 10.58
CA GLY A 219 -5.87 -5.05 9.33
C GLY A 219 -6.69 -6.33 9.22
N GLY A 220 -6.12 -7.45 9.69
CA GLY A 220 -6.75 -8.76 9.55
C GLY A 220 -7.62 -9.17 10.75
N ILE A 221 -7.01 -9.31 11.92
CA ILE A 221 -7.67 -9.94 13.08
C ILE A 221 -8.70 -9.00 13.67
N MET A 222 -8.33 -7.72 13.87
CA MET A 222 -9.21 -6.70 14.44
C MET A 222 -10.41 -6.39 13.54
N SER A 223 -10.28 -6.54 12.21
CA SER A 223 -11.42 -6.40 11.29
C SER A 223 -12.41 -7.56 11.37
N GLY A 224 -12.05 -8.67 12.04
CA GLY A 224 -12.82 -9.92 12.06
C GLY A 224 -12.57 -10.83 10.86
N GLY A 225 -11.72 -10.40 9.90
CA GLY A 225 -11.39 -11.14 8.68
C GLY A 225 -10.47 -12.33 8.90
N GLY A 226 -9.55 -12.26 9.86
CA GLY A 226 -8.54 -13.30 10.12
C GLY A 226 -7.13 -12.80 9.81
N TYR A 227 -6.23 -13.67 9.37
CA TYR A 227 -4.84 -13.30 9.04
C TYR A 227 -4.44 -14.03 7.77
N GLY A 228 -3.33 -13.62 7.13
CA GLY A 228 -2.98 -14.03 5.76
C GLY A 228 -3.12 -15.52 5.44
N ILE A 229 -2.67 -16.42 6.32
CA ILE A 229 -2.69 -17.88 6.09
C ILE A 229 -4.04 -18.55 6.42
N ASN A 230 -5.02 -17.86 7.00
CA ASN A 230 -6.22 -18.49 7.57
C ASN A 230 -7.07 -19.22 6.50
N PRO A 231 -7.12 -20.58 6.50
CA PRO A 231 -7.79 -21.34 5.45
C PRO A 231 -9.29 -21.05 5.40
N GLY A 232 -9.81 -20.79 4.20
CA GLY A 232 -11.25 -20.57 3.97
C GLY A 232 -11.76 -19.19 4.40
N ARG A 233 -10.88 -18.25 4.78
CA ARG A 233 -11.25 -16.84 5.05
C ARG A 233 -10.76 -15.90 3.94
N PRO A 234 -11.34 -14.70 3.79
CA PRO A 234 -10.87 -13.72 2.82
C PRO A 234 -9.46 -13.25 3.15
N ASN A 235 -8.51 -13.43 2.23
CA ASN A 235 -7.08 -13.21 2.45
C ASN A 235 -6.63 -11.73 2.47
N PHE A 236 -7.56 -10.77 2.54
CA PHE A 236 -7.25 -9.35 2.66
C PHE A 236 -8.10 -8.70 3.74
N GLY A 237 -7.41 -8.08 4.70
CA GLY A 237 -7.99 -7.24 5.73
C GLY A 237 -7.26 -5.90 5.78
N HIS A 238 -7.98 -4.80 5.86
CA HIS A 238 -7.42 -3.46 5.75
C HIS A 238 -7.67 -2.66 7.02
N TYR A 239 -6.74 -1.76 7.30
CA TYR A 239 -6.81 -0.79 8.38
C TYR A 239 -6.50 0.58 7.78
N VAL A 240 -7.34 1.57 8.08
CA VAL A 240 -7.05 2.96 7.80
C VAL A 240 -7.32 3.80 9.04
N ALA A 241 -6.51 4.83 9.25
CA ALA A 241 -6.70 5.79 10.31
C ALA A 241 -6.40 7.21 9.84
N ALA A 242 -7.15 8.16 10.39
CA ALA A 242 -6.91 9.59 10.23
C ALA A 242 -6.74 10.21 11.62
N TYR A 243 -5.74 11.07 11.77
CA TYR A 243 -5.44 11.80 13.00
C TYR A 243 -5.57 13.30 12.69
N ASN A 244 -6.53 13.96 13.32
CA ASN A 244 -6.74 15.39 13.18
C ASN A 244 -5.66 16.12 13.97
N ILE A 245 -4.78 16.84 13.26
CA ILE A 245 -3.63 17.54 13.85
C ILE A 245 -4.11 18.59 14.86
N GLU A 246 -5.17 19.31 14.53
CA GLU A 246 -5.78 20.37 15.35
C GLU A 246 -6.30 19.86 16.71
N ALA A 247 -6.54 18.55 16.84
CA ALA A 247 -6.90 17.95 18.12
C ALA A 247 -5.71 17.84 19.10
N PHE A 248 -4.48 18.05 18.64
CA PHE A 248 -3.25 17.91 19.42
C PHE A 248 -2.43 19.21 19.48
N MET A 249 -2.34 19.95 18.38
CA MET A 249 -1.59 21.21 18.28
C MET A 249 -2.09 22.05 17.10
N ASP A 250 -1.66 23.31 17.01
CA ASP A 250 -1.96 24.16 15.86
C ASP A 250 -1.43 23.52 14.56
N THR A 251 -2.32 23.41 13.57
CA THR A 251 -2.01 22.76 12.29
C THR A 251 -0.93 23.50 11.49
N GLY A 252 -0.87 24.84 11.58
CA GLY A 252 0.16 25.64 10.91
C GLY A 252 1.55 25.37 11.51
N GLU A 253 1.66 25.45 12.84
CA GLU A 253 2.89 25.15 13.58
C GLU A 253 3.39 23.72 13.31
N PHE A 254 2.48 22.75 13.21
CA PHE A 254 2.83 21.37 12.84
C PHE A 254 3.50 21.33 11.47
N LYS A 255 2.89 21.96 10.46
CA LYS A 255 3.37 21.90 9.07
C LYS A 255 4.71 22.62 8.91
N GLU A 256 4.88 23.77 9.57
CA GLU A 256 6.17 24.49 9.60
C GLU A 256 7.28 23.64 10.23
N THR A 257 6.98 22.99 11.36
CA THR A 257 7.95 22.11 12.04
C THR A 257 8.27 20.87 11.19
N LEU A 258 7.28 20.31 10.48
CA LEU A 258 7.50 19.20 9.57
C LEU A 258 8.39 19.62 8.40
N ASP A 259 8.15 20.77 7.78
CA ASP A 259 8.99 21.31 6.71
C ASP A 259 10.45 21.52 7.18
N GLU A 260 10.65 22.04 8.40
CA GLU A 260 11.98 22.17 9.00
C GLU A 260 12.68 20.80 9.10
N PHE A 261 11.98 19.80 9.61
CA PHE A 261 12.48 18.43 9.73
C PHE A 261 12.84 17.82 8.36
N LEU A 262 11.93 17.91 7.38
CA LEU A 262 12.16 17.38 6.02
C LEU A 262 13.31 18.10 5.32
N THR A 263 13.42 19.41 5.51
CA THR A 263 14.53 20.23 5.00
C THR A 263 15.86 19.80 5.61
N MET A 264 15.90 19.63 6.94
CA MET A 264 17.09 19.16 7.65
C MET A 264 17.56 17.80 7.12
N LEU A 265 16.64 16.87 6.84
CA LEU A 265 16.98 15.57 6.25
C LEU A 265 17.55 15.71 4.84
N LYS A 266 16.85 16.37 3.91
CA LYS A 266 17.27 16.43 2.49
C LYS A 266 18.55 17.25 2.26
N THR A 267 18.82 18.22 3.15
CA THR A 267 20.03 19.07 3.08
C THR A 267 21.21 18.47 3.85
N SER A 268 21.03 17.35 4.53
CA SER A 268 22.12 16.66 5.21
C SER A 268 23.22 16.22 4.23
N LYS A 269 24.46 16.22 4.72
CA LYS A 269 25.62 15.88 3.89
C LYS A 269 25.49 14.43 3.37
N PRO A 270 25.49 14.21 2.04
CA PRO A 270 25.40 12.86 1.50
C PRO A 270 26.68 12.06 1.79
N ALA A 271 26.51 10.74 1.92
CA ALA A 271 27.62 9.81 1.99
C ALA A 271 28.35 9.71 0.63
N PRO A 272 29.64 9.29 0.61
CA PRO A 272 30.37 9.10 -0.64
C PRO A 272 29.62 8.18 -1.62
N GLY A 273 29.54 8.58 -2.89
CA GLY A 273 28.82 7.84 -3.94
C GLY A 273 27.34 8.19 -4.09
N HIS A 274 26.83 9.14 -3.31
CA HIS A 274 25.46 9.64 -3.41
C HIS A 274 25.43 11.15 -3.63
N ASP A 275 24.51 11.62 -4.48
CA ASP A 275 24.40 13.04 -4.82
C ASP A 275 23.65 13.86 -3.75
N ARG A 276 22.64 13.25 -3.10
CA ARG A 276 21.83 13.89 -2.06
C ARG A 276 21.14 12.87 -1.14
N VAL A 277 20.67 13.35 0.01
CA VAL A 277 19.78 12.61 0.90
C VAL A 277 18.33 12.89 0.52
N MET A 278 17.47 11.87 0.63
CA MET A 278 16.04 11.97 0.31
C MET A 278 15.22 11.56 1.53
N TYR A 279 14.11 12.25 1.77
CA TYR A 279 13.12 11.84 2.76
C TYR A 279 12.01 10.97 2.11
N PRO A 280 11.30 10.12 2.88
CA PRO A 280 10.19 9.31 2.36
C PRO A 280 9.10 10.15 1.70
N GLY A 281 8.84 9.91 0.41
CA GLY A 281 7.85 10.63 -0.41
C GLY A 281 8.48 11.64 -1.37
N LEU A 282 9.68 12.16 -1.11
CA LEU A 282 10.33 13.13 -1.99
C LEU A 282 10.56 12.61 -3.42
N PRO A 283 11.16 11.41 -3.63
CA PRO A 283 11.44 10.91 -4.98
C PRO A 283 10.18 10.81 -5.81
N GLU A 284 9.05 10.55 -5.17
CA GLU A 284 7.83 10.29 -5.90
C GLU A 284 6.92 11.50 -6.08
N VAL A 285 7.05 12.54 -5.23
CA VAL A 285 6.53 13.87 -5.53
C VAL A 285 7.20 14.44 -6.77
N GLU A 286 8.53 14.30 -6.87
CA GLU A 286 9.30 14.74 -8.05
C GLU A 286 8.89 13.94 -9.30
N GLU A 287 8.78 12.61 -9.16
CA GLU A 287 8.35 11.76 -10.26
C GLU A 287 6.90 12.02 -10.69
N TYR A 288 6.02 12.40 -9.76
CA TYR A 288 4.65 12.81 -10.07
C TYR A 288 4.64 14.09 -10.92
N GLN A 289 5.46 15.09 -10.59
CA GLN A 289 5.57 16.32 -11.36
C GLN A 289 6.03 16.03 -12.79
N ILE A 290 7.13 15.28 -12.94
CA ILE A 290 7.66 14.89 -14.25
C ILE A 290 6.61 14.14 -15.06
N ARG A 291 5.99 13.10 -14.48
CA ARG A 291 5.02 12.25 -15.20
C ARG A 291 3.69 12.93 -15.49
N SER A 292 3.31 13.96 -14.72
CA SER A 292 2.10 14.75 -14.99
C SER A 292 2.28 15.66 -16.21
N GLU A 293 3.52 16.10 -16.47
CA GLU A 293 3.86 16.94 -17.62
C GLU A 293 4.25 16.12 -18.85
N ASP A 294 5.13 15.13 -18.68
CA ASP A 294 5.76 14.37 -19.76
C ASP A 294 5.02 13.06 -20.09
N GLY A 295 4.08 12.63 -19.24
CA GLY A 295 3.39 11.36 -19.33
C GLY A 295 4.10 10.21 -18.61
N ILE A 296 3.43 9.05 -18.55
CA ILE A 296 3.91 7.87 -17.81
C ILE A 296 4.60 6.91 -18.79
N PRO A 297 5.89 6.59 -18.58
CA PRO A 297 6.57 5.61 -19.41
C PRO A 297 6.03 4.20 -19.12
N LEU A 298 5.59 3.51 -20.17
CA LEU A 298 5.10 2.13 -20.08
C LEU A 298 6.02 1.20 -20.87
N HIS A 299 6.33 0.03 -20.28
CA HIS A 299 7.03 -1.04 -20.98
C HIS A 299 6.15 -1.58 -22.12
N TYR A 300 6.74 -2.00 -23.24
CA TYR A 300 5.99 -2.42 -24.43
C TYR A 300 4.99 -3.56 -24.14
N GLU A 301 5.36 -4.55 -23.31
CA GLU A 301 4.44 -5.61 -22.88
C GLU A 301 3.19 -5.07 -22.14
N VAL A 302 3.32 -3.96 -21.40
CA VAL A 302 2.18 -3.33 -20.71
C VAL A 302 1.29 -2.64 -21.73
N VAL A 303 1.87 -2.04 -22.78
CA VAL A 303 1.14 -1.45 -23.90
C VAL A 303 0.35 -2.52 -24.65
N GLU A 304 0.98 -3.64 -24.98
CA GLU A 304 0.35 -4.79 -25.63
C GLU A 304 -0.80 -5.34 -24.79
N TRP A 305 -0.59 -5.52 -23.47
CA TRP A 305 -1.64 -5.96 -22.57
C TRP A 305 -2.86 -5.01 -22.56
N PHE A 306 -2.64 -3.70 -22.56
CA PHE A 306 -3.73 -2.72 -22.67
C PHE A 306 -4.44 -2.78 -24.02
N GLN A 307 -3.70 -2.99 -25.12
CA GLN A 307 -4.29 -3.16 -26.45
C GLN A 307 -5.20 -4.39 -26.50
N ASP A 308 -4.72 -5.52 -25.97
CA ASP A 308 -5.45 -6.78 -25.96
C ASP A 308 -6.75 -6.66 -25.15
N ILE A 309 -6.68 -6.14 -23.93
CA ILE A 309 -7.87 -6.03 -23.07
C ILE A 309 -8.86 -4.98 -23.60
N CYS A 310 -8.39 -3.86 -24.18
CA CYS A 310 -9.26 -2.90 -24.84
C CYS A 310 -9.97 -3.51 -26.05
N ALA A 311 -9.27 -4.32 -26.85
CA ALA A 311 -9.87 -5.05 -27.96
C ALA A 311 -10.92 -6.06 -27.49
N GLU A 312 -10.61 -6.86 -26.46
CA GLU A 312 -11.53 -7.83 -25.86
C GLU A 312 -12.82 -7.15 -25.35
N LEU A 313 -12.67 -6.02 -24.66
CA LEU A 313 -13.78 -5.27 -24.08
C LEU A 313 -14.46 -4.30 -25.07
N SER A 314 -13.98 -4.23 -26.32
CA SER A 314 -14.47 -3.28 -27.34
C SER A 314 -14.41 -1.81 -26.89
N ILE A 315 -13.35 -1.44 -26.16
CA ILE A 315 -13.09 -0.07 -25.70
C ILE A 315 -12.08 0.59 -26.66
N PRO A 316 -12.39 1.76 -27.24
CA PRO A 316 -11.46 2.44 -28.14
C PRO A 316 -10.23 2.93 -27.37
N MET A 317 -9.05 2.64 -27.93
CA MET A 317 -7.77 3.03 -27.32
C MET A 317 -7.32 4.41 -27.82
N ASN A 318 -7.31 5.40 -26.93
CA ASN A 318 -6.92 6.79 -27.24
C ASN A 318 -5.59 7.14 -26.59
N TRP A 319 -4.47 6.68 -27.15
CA TRP A 319 -3.14 7.00 -26.64
C TRP A 319 -2.58 8.23 -27.33
N ARG A 320 -2.02 9.17 -26.56
CA ARG A 320 -1.15 10.20 -27.10
C ARG A 320 0.22 9.58 -27.33
N LYS A 321 0.73 9.67 -28.56
CA LYS A 321 2.10 9.28 -28.91
C LYS A 321 3.09 10.25 -28.30
#